data_AF-A0A9E5ARR0-F1
#
_entry.id   AF-A0A9E5ARR0-F1
#
_cell.length_a   1.000
_cell.length_b   1.000
_cell.length_c   1.000
_cell.angle_alpha   90.00
_cell.angle_beta   90.00
_cell.angle_gamma   90.00
#
_symmetry.space_group_name_H-M   'P 1'
#
loop_
_entity.id
_entity.type
_entity.pdbx_description
1 polymer ?
#
loop_
_entity_poly.entity_id
_entity_poly.type
_entity_poly.pdbx_seq_one_letter_code
_entity_poly.pdbx_strand_id
1 'polypeptide(L)'
;MNDIIDKEILRKMCYTETGAVRPKAECRAEMINRIILDEHTLIDIDEAENFIDKTLREFNLWNEPTLEDLLKDDEPEATKI
;
A
#
# COMPACT_ATOMS: atom_id res chain seq x y z
N MET A 1 -23.02 -9.33 1.93
CA MET A 1 -21.63 -9.15 1.51
C MET A 1 -21.25 -7.78 2.01
N ASN A 2 -20.38 -7.69 3.02
CA ASN A 2 -19.85 -6.39 3.44
C ASN A 2 -18.87 -5.97 2.35
N ASP A 3 -19.34 -5.18 1.39
CA ASP A 3 -18.46 -4.62 0.38
C ASP A 3 -17.58 -3.59 1.07
N ILE A 4 -16.38 -4.02 1.45
CA ILE A 4 -15.30 -3.14 1.86
C ILE A 4 -15.12 -2.11 0.74
N ILE A 5 -14.90 -0.84 1.12
CA ILE A 5 -14.73 0.32 0.24
C ILE A 5 -13.94 -0.03 -1.04
N ASP A 6 -14.45 0.44 -2.19
CA ASP A 6 -13.84 0.23 -3.50
C ASP A 6 -12.36 0.66 -3.51
N LYS A 7 -11.50 -0.24 -3.98
CA LYS A 7 -10.05 -0.04 -4.12
C LYS A 7 -9.73 1.19 -4.97
N GLU A 8 -10.54 1.53 -5.97
CA GLU A 8 -10.36 2.75 -6.76
C GLU A 8 -10.49 4.02 -5.91
N ILE A 9 -11.42 4.04 -4.95
CA ILE A 9 -11.61 5.16 -4.03
C ILE A 9 -10.41 5.27 -3.09
N LEU A 10 -9.96 4.14 -2.55
CA LEU A 10 -8.78 4.08 -1.70
C LEU A 10 -7.51 4.52 -2.43
N ARG A 11 -7.35 4.10 -3.70
CA ARG A 11 -6.20 4.47 -4.52
C ARG A 11 -6.12 5.98 -4.75
N LYS A 12 -7.27 6.66 -4.94
CA LYS A 12 -7.32 8.12 -5.13
C LYS A 12 -6.80 8.89 -3.91
N MET A 13 -6.94 8.37 -2.70
CA MET A 13 -6.44 8.99 -1.46
C MET A 13 -4.90 9.06 -1.43
N CYS A 14 -4.22 8.18 -2.19
CA CYS A 14 -2.76 8.19 -2.27
C CYS A 14 -2.20 9.28 -3.19
N TYR A 15 -3.03 10.07 -3.86
CA TYR A 15 -2.58 11.14 -4.74
C TYR A 15 -2.89 12.52 -4.17
N THR A 16 -2.02 13.47 -4.47
CA THR A 16 -2.24 14.90 -4.25
C THR A 16 -3.15 15.49 -5.34
N GLU A 17 -3.59 16.72 -5.15
CA GLU A 17 -4.40 17.47 -6.14
C GLU A 17 -3.68 17.64 -7.49
N THR A 18 -2.35 17.60 -7.50
CA THR A 18 -1.53 17.69 -8.72
C THR A 18 -1.31 16.33 -9.39
N GLY A 19 -1.84 15.24 -8.81
CA GLY A 19 -1.66 13.87 -9.29
C GLY A 19 -0.35 13.21 -8.85
N ALA A 20 0.48 13.86 -8.03
CA ALA A 20 1.68 13.25 -7.45
C ALA A 20 1.32 12.29 -6.31
N VAL A 21 2.06 11.18 -6.20
CA VAL A 21 1.89 10.20 -5.11
C VAL A 21 2.32 10.81 -3.78
N ARG A 22 1.48 10.69 -2.75
CA ARG A 22 1.76 11.14 -1.38
C ARG A 22 2.73 10.19 -0.66
N PRO A 23 3.32 10.60 0.47
CA PRO A 23 4.08 9.67 1.31
C PRO A 23 3.24 8.44 1.70
N LYS A 24 3.84 7.25 1.64
CA LYS A 24 3.14 5.98 1.91
C LYS A 24 2.45 5.96 3.28
N ALA A 25 3.13 6.48 4.30
CA ALA A 25 2.60 6.55 5.65
C ALA A 25 1.33 7.41 5.75
N GLU A 26 1.27 8.51 5.00
CA GLU A 26 0.08 9.37 4.97
C GLU A 26 -1.09 8.68 4.26
N CYS A 27 -0.85 8.07 3.08
CA CYS A 27 -1.92 7.34 2.40
C CYS A 27 -2.45 6.19 3.25
N ARG A 28 -1.54 5.41 3.86
CA ARG A 28 -1.89 4.29 4.75
C ARG A 28 -2.79 4.75 5.89
N ALA A 29 -2.39 5.81 6.60
CA ALA A 29 -3.15 6.34 7.72
C ALA A 29 -4.54 6.81 7.30
N GLU A 30 -4.66 7.51 6.17
CA GLU A 30 -5.94 8.00 5.67
C GLU A 30 -6.89 6.85 5.27
N MET A 31 -6.37 5.84 4.57
CA MET A 31 -7.15 4.66 4.17
C MET A 31 -7.64 3.86 5.39
N ILE A 32 -6.79 3.64 6.39
CA ILE A 32 -7.17 2.95 7.63
C ILE A 32 -8.25 3.74 8.37
N ASN A 33 -8.04 5.05 8.54
CA ASN A 33 -9.02 5.91 9.21
C ASN A 33 -10.37 5.88 8.50
N ARG A 34 -10.38 5.89 7.16
CA ARG A 34 -11.63 5.83 6.39
C ARG A 34 -12.39 4.54 6.64
N ILE A 35 -11.71 3.40 6.69
CA ILE A 35 -12.32 2.08 6.85
C ILE A 35 -12.84 1.87 8.28
N ILE A 36 -12.05 2.23 9.29
CA ILE A 36 -12.45 2.07 10.70
C ILE A 36 -13.64 2.97 11.05
N LEU A 37 -13.70 4.17 10.47
CA LEU A 37 -14.78 5.12 10.71
C LEU A 37 -16.02 4.84 9.83
N ASP A 38 -15.94 3.90 8.88
CA ASP A 38 -17.08 3.55 8.05
C ASP A 38 -18.03 2.61 8.81
N GLU A 39 -19.20 3.16 9.17
CA GLU A 39 -20.24 2.47 9.92
C GLU A 39 -20.71 1.15 9.26
N HIS A 40 -20.47 0.99 7.95
CA HIS A 40 -20.84 -0.21 7.20
C HIS A 40 -19.78 -1.31 7.18
N THR A 41 -18.54 -1.02 7.55
CA THR A 41 -17.44 -1.98 7.39
C THR A 41 -17.22 -2.82 8.66
N LEU A 42 -17.66 -2.34 9.84
CA LEU A 42 -17.60 -3.01 11.16
C LEU A 42 -16.40 -3.96 11.32
N ILE A 43 -15.22 -3.41 11.04
CA ILE A 43 -13.93 -4.09 10.93
C ILE A 43 -13.04 -3.58 12.06
N ASP A 44 -12.34 -4.49 12.73
CA ASP A 44 -11.40 -4.10 13.78
C ASP A 44 -10.13 -3.46 13.20
N ILE A 45 -9.36 -2.79 14.06
CA ILE A 45 -8.18 -2.04 13.63
C ILE A 45 -7.15 -2.97 12.98
N ASP A 46 -6.94 -4.16 13.54
CA ASP A 46 -5.93 -5.11 13.07
C ASP A 46 -6.28 -5.66 11.68
N GLU A 47 -7.56 -5.96 11.44
CA GLU A 47 -8.08 -6.40 10.16
C GLU A 47 -8.02 -5.26 9.13
N ALA A 48 -8.33 -4.02 9.53
CA ALA A 48 -8.22 -2.85 8.67
C ALA A 48 -6.76 -2.61 8.24
N GLU A 49 -5.82 -2.69 9.16
CA GLU A 49 -4.38 -2.57 8.86
C GLU A 49 -3.93 -3.63 7.86
N ASN A 50 -4.28 -4.90 8.10
CA ASN A 50 -3.93 -6.00 7.20
C ASN A 50 -4.53 -5.83 5.80
N PHE A 51 -5.80 -5.43 5.72
CA PHE A 51 -6.47 -5.19 4.44
C PHE A 51 -5.81 -4.04 3.66
N ILE A 52 -5.49 -2.94 4.33
CA ILE A 52 -4.84 -1.78 3.73
C ILE A 52 -3.41 -2.11 3.31
N ASP A 53 -2.63 -2.81 4.13
CA ASP A 53 -1.27 -3.19 3.79
C ASP A 53 -1.22 -4.12 2.57
N LYS A 54 -2.17 -5.05 2.46
CA LYS A 54 -2.33 -5.86 1.25
C LYS A 54 -2.69 -5.00 0.04
N THR A 55 -3.65 -4.10 0.19
CA THR A 55 -4.12 -3.21 -0.89
C THR A 55 -3.00 -2.29 -1.38
N LEU A 56 -2.20 -1.72 -0.48
CA LEU A 56 -1.07 -0.85 -0.83
C LEU A 56 0.03 -1.60 -1.61
N ARG A 57 0.29 -2.86 -1.25
CA ARG A 57 1.23 -3.73 -2.01
C ARG A 57 0.71 -3.99 -3.42
N GLU A 58 -0.59 -4.26 -3.57
CA GLU A 58 -1.22 -4.48 -4.88
C GLU A 58 -1.15 -3.23 -5.77
N PHE A 59 -1.21 -2.01 -5.20
CA PHE A 59 -1.10 -0.78 -5.98
C PHE A 59 0.32 -0.47 -6.46
N ASN A 60 1.34 -0.97 -5.76
CA ASN A 60 2.76 -0.82 -6.09
C ASN A 60 3.18 0.62 -6.50
N LEU A 61 2.69 1.64 -5.78
CA LEU A 61 2.91 3.05 -6.15
C LEU A 61 4.29 3.60 -5.76
N TRP A 62 4.98 2.94 -4.82
CA TRP A 62 6.25 3.43 -4.26
C TRP A 62 7.48 2.65 -4.74
N ASN A 63 7.34 1.78 -5.75
CA ASN A 63 8.42 0.94 -6.28
C ASN A 63 9.23 0.25 -5.16
N GLU A 64 8.53 -0.33 -4.18
CA GLU A 64 9.22 -1.06 -3.13
C GLU A 64 9.92 -2.27 -3.75
N PRO A 65 11.18 -2.55 -3.36
CA PRO A 65 11.91 -3.68 -3.90
C PRO A 65 11.10 -4.95 -3.67
N THR A 66 10.92 -5.72 -4.75
CA THR A 66 10.20 -6.97 -4.65
C THR A 66 10.99 -7.95 -3.78
N LEU A 67 10.34 -9.01 -3.29
CA LEU A 67 11.06 -10.06 -2.58
C LEU A 67 12.18 -10.65 -3.46
N GLU A 68 11.96 -10.73 -4.77
CA GLU A 68 12.95 -11.19 -5.76
C GLU A 68 14.13 -10.23 -5.90
N ASP A 69 13.91 -8.91 -5.82
CA ASP A 69 14.99 -7.91 -5.83
C ASP A 69 15.81 -7.96 -4.55
N LEU A 70 15.17 -8.23 -3.40
CA LEU A 70 15.85 -8.40 -2.12
C LEU A 70 16.62 -9.72 -2.02
N LEU A 71 16.22 -10.74 -2.78
CA LEU A 71 16.84 -12.07 -2.83
C LEU A 71 17.92 -12.20 -3.92
N LYS A 72 18.12 -11.16 -4.76
CA LYS A 72 19.30 -11.05 -5.63
C LYS A 72 20.49 -10.66 -4.78
N ASP A 73 21.06 -11.64 -4.08
CA ASP A 73 22.38 -11.52 -3.47
C ASP A 73 23.40 -11.18 -4.57
N ASP A 74 24.26 -10.19 -4.28
CA ASP A 74 25.40 -9.75 -5.09
C ASP A 74 26.17 -10.95 -5.67
N GLU A 75 26.00 -11.26 -6.96
CA GLU A 75 27.08 -11.93 -7.68
C GLU A 75 28.26 -10.94 -7.67
N PRO A 76 29.41 -11.26 -7.06
CA PRO A 76 30.54 -10.37 -7.07
C PRO A 76 30.91 -10.17 -8.54
N GLU A 77 30.75 -8.93 -9.01
CA GLU A 77 31.11 -8.50 -10.35
C GLU A 77 32.57 -8.91 -10.55
N ALA A 78 32.77 -10.00 -11.29
CA ALA A 78 34.07 -10.61 -11.50
C ALA A 78 34.92 -9.57 -12.22
N THR A 79 35.69 -8.82 -11.42
CA THR A 79 36.63 -7.81 -11.92
C THR A 79 37.65 -8.58 -12.74
N LYS A 80 37.46 -8.56 -14.06
CA LYS A 80 38.45 -9.05 -15.01
C LYS A 80 39.64 -8.11 -14.91
N ILE A 81 40.67 -8.56 -14.20
CA ILE A 81 42.03 -8.02 -14.28
C ILE A 81 42.69 -8.59 -15.55
#